data_AF-A0A956PPK8-F1
#
_entry.id   AF-A0A956PPK8-F1
#
_cell.length_a   1.000
_cell.length_b   1.000
_cell.length_c   1.000
_cell.angle_alpha   90.00
_cell.angle_beta   90.00
_cell.angle_gamma   90.00
#
_symmetry.space_group_name_H-M   'P 1'
#
loop_
_entity.id
_entity.type
_entity.pdbx_description
1 polymer ?
#
loop_
_entity_poly.entity_id
_entity_poly.type
_entity_poly.pdbx_seq_one_letter_code
_entity_poly.pdbx_strand_id
1 'polypeptide(L)'
;MNDTLLAIAVAPGALLMYYFYKRDAHEPEPRDKVLKVMGWGAAVSIVAVIVELMLMAVFQDMAVEGSPLAVFLNAFIVAALVEEVCKYGVVRATVYND
;
A
#
# COMPACT_ATOMS: atom_id res chain seq x y z
N MET A 1 -19.26 5.23 -15.86
CA MET A 1 -17.83 4.87 -15.68
C MET A 1 -17.55 3.77 -16.69
N ASN A 2 -16.65 3.96 -17.65
CA ASN A 2 -16.44 2.96 -18.71
C ASN A 2 -15.82 1.70 -18.10
N ASP A 3 -16.44 0.54 -18.33
CA ASP A 3 -15.97 -0.76 -17.83
C ASP A 3 -14.50 -1.02 -18.20
N THR A 4 -14.05 -0.48 -19.34
CA THR A 4 -12.66 -0.51 -19.79
C THR A 4 -11.68 0.15 -18.82
N LEU A 5 -12.04 1.29 -18.21
CA LEU A 5 -11.16 2.00 -17.28
C LEU A 5 -11.00 1.23 -15.97
N LEU A 6 -12.09 0.63 -15.48
CA LEU A 6 -12.04 -0.21 -14.29
C LEU A 6 -11.17 -1.44 -14.53
N ALA A 7 -11.32 -2.07 -15.71
CA ALA A 7 -10.49 -3.21 -16.09
C ALA A 7 -9.00 -2.83 -16.13
N ILE A 8 -8.65 -1.70 -16.73
CA ILE A 8 -7.25 -1.23 -16.80
C ILE A 8 -6.68 -0.92 -15.41
N ALA A 9 -7.48 -0.39 -14.49
CA ALA A 9 -7.04 -0.09 -13.13
C ALA A 9 -6.76 -1.36 -12.30
N VAL A 10 -7.60 -2.39 -12.43
CA VAL A 10 -7.52 -3.62 -11.60
C VAL A 10 -6.63 -4.69 -12.23
N ALA A 11 -6.62 -4.80 -13.56
CA ALA A 11 -5.89 -5.83 -14.29
C ALA A 11 -4.42 -5.99 -13.88
N PRO A 12 -3.58 -4.94 -13.78
CA PRO A 12 -2.18 -5.13 -13.44
C PRO A 12 -1.99 -5.77 -12.05
N GLY A 13 -2.73 -5.31 -11.03
CA GLY A 13 -2.67 -5.88 -9.68
C GLY A 13 -3.16 -7.32 -9.64
N ALA A 14 -4.30 -7.60 -10.30
CA ALA A 14 -4.86 -8.95 -10.38
C ALA A 14 -3.94 -9.92 -11.15
N LEU A 15 -3.30 -9.46 -12.23
CA LEU A 15 -2.35 -10.25 -13.01
C LEU A 15 -1.10 -10.60 -12.21
N LEU A 16 -0.54 -9.65 -11.45
CA LEU A 16 0.60 -9.90 -10.58
C LEU A 16 0.25 -10.91 -9.48
N MET A 17 -0.88 -10.73 -8.81
CA MET A 17 -1.35 -11.66 -7.80
C MET A 17 -1.54 -13.07 -8.38
N TYR A 18 -2.21 -13.18 -9.53
CA TYR A 18 -2.38 -14.47 -10.23
C TYR A 18 -1.04 -15.10 -10.63
N TYR A 19 -0.13 -14.29 -11.17
CA TYR A 19 1.18 -14.74 -11.64
C TYR A 19 2.02 -15.32 -10.49
N PHE A 20 2.15 -14.58 -9.39
CA PHE A 20 2.93 -15.02 -8.24
C PHE A 20 2.28 -16.23 -7.56
N TYR A 21 0.96 -16.22 -7.37
CA TYR A 21 0.23 -17.34 -6.79
C TYR A 21 0.41 -18.63 -7.60
N LYS A 22 0.40 -18.55 -8.95
CA LYS A 22 0.61 -19.71 -9.82
C LYS A 22 2.06 -20.20 -9.82
N ARG A 23 3.02 -19.30 -9.62
CA ARG A 23 4.45 -19.63 -9.59
C ARG A 23 4.86 -20.24 -8.25
N ASP A 24 4.08 -20.00 -7.21
CA ASP A 24 4.21 -20.65 -5.91
C ASP A 24 3.70 -22.10 -5.95
N ALA A 25 4.48 -22.96 -6.61
CA ALA A 25 4.11 -24.36 -6.86
C ALA A 25 4.58 -25.32 -5.76
N HIS A 26 5.56 -24.92 -4.94
CA HIS A 26 6.18 -25.81 -3.95
C HIS A 26 5.42 -25.76 -2.62
N GLU A 27 5.01 -24.57 -2.17
CA GLU A 27 4.27 -24.38 -0.91
C GLU A 27 3.17 -23.32 -1.07
N PRO A 28 2.11 -23.62 -1.85
CA PRO A 28 1.09 -22.64 -2.19
C PRO A 28 0.39 -22.09 -0.95
N GLU A 29 0.38 -20.78 -0.79
CA GLU A 29 -0.35 -20.16 0.31
C GLU A 29 -1.87 -20.41 0.25
N PRO A 30 -2.55 -20.56 1.40
CA PRO A 30 -4.01 -20.65 1.43
C PRO A 30 -4.64 -19.39 0.82
N ARG A 31 -5.51 -19.58 -0.18
CA ARG A 31 -6.17 -18.46 -0.91
C ARG A 31 -6.90 -17.51 0.02
N ASP A 32 -7.52 -18.04 1.07
CA ASP A 32 -8.24 -17.25 2.05
C ASP A 32 -7.31 -16.31 2.81
N LYS A 33 -6.07 -16.73 3.12
CA LYS A 33 -5.07 -15.87 3.77
C LYS A 33 -4.62 -14.76 2.82
N VAL A 34 -4.30 -15.09 1.58
CA VAL A 34 -3.89 -14.13 0.55
C VAL A 34 -4.97 -13.05 0.35
N LEU A 35 -6.23 -13.45 0.16
CA LEU A 35 -7.34 -12.52 -0.04
C LEU A 35 -7.64 -11.67 1.21
N LYS A 36 -7.55 -12.26 2.41
CA LYS A 36 -7.70 -11.52 3.67
C LYS A 36 -6.62 -10.44 3.80
N VAL A 37 -5.36 -10.78 3.61
CA VAL A 37 -4.24 -9.84 3.70
C VAL A 37 -4.38 -8.73 2.66
N MET A 38 -4.78 -9.08 1.42
CA MET A 38 -5.04 -8.08 0.38
C MET A 38 -6.17 -7.11 0.79
N GLY A 39 -7.27 -7.63 1.33
CA GLY A 39 -8.38 -6.83 1.83
C GLY A 39 -7.98 -5.92 3.00
N TRP A 40 -7.22 -6.43 3.96
CA TRP A 40 -6.69 -5.62 5.06
C TRP A 40 -5.67 -4.57 4.58
N GLY A 41 -4.85 -4.89 3.58
CA GLY A 41 -3.97 -3.93 2.93
C GLY A 41 -4.73 -2.78 2.27
N ALA A 42 -5.84 -3.08 1.60
CA ALA A 42 -6.73 -2.06 1.02
C ALA A 42 -7.46 -1.23 2.09
N ALA A 43 -7.78 -1.82 3.25
CA ALA A 43 -8.39 -1.08 4.36
C ALA A 43 -7.38 -0.17 5.07
N VAL A 44 -6.15 -0.66 5.31
CA VAL A 44 -5.13 0.12 6.03
C VAL A 44 -4.59 1.27 5.20
N SER A 45 -4.65 1.21 3.86
CA SER A 45 -4.25 2.33 3.01
C SER A 45 -5.12 3.58 3.23
N ILE A 46 -6.39 3.43 3.62
CA ILE A 46 -7.24 4.56 4.02
C ILE A 46 -6.66 5.24 5.26
N VAL A 47 -6.20 4.46 6.25
CA VAL A 47 -5.54 4.97 7.45
C VAL A 47 -4.21 5.63 7.10
N ALA A 48 -3.42 5.02 6.21
CA ALA A 48 -2.16 5.58 5.72
C ALA A 48 -2.38 6.97 5.09
N VAL A 49 -3.37 7.12 4.21
CA VAL A 49 -3.71 8.41 3.58
C VAL A 49 -4.08 9.47 4.61
N ILE A 50 -4.85 9.11 5.65
CA ILE A 50 -5.20 10.07 6.72
C ILE A 50 -3.92 10.53 7.45
N VAL A 51 -3.02 9.61 7.77
CA VAL A 51 -1.74 9.92 8.44
C VAL A 51 -0.83 10.76 7.53
N GLU A 52 -0.73 10.42 6.25
CA GLU A 52 0.02 11.17 5.25
C GLU A 52 -0.47 12.60 5.14
N LEU A 53 -1.79 12.83 5.04
CA LEU A 53 -2.36 14.18 4.96
C LEU A 53 -2.04 15.02 6.20
N MET A 54 -2.09 14.42 7.39
CA MET A 54 -1.71 15.11 8.63
C MET A 54 -0.22 15.47 8.65
N LEU A 55 0.65 14.54 8.23
CA LEU A 55 2.09 14.77 8.19
C LEU A 55 2.45 15.80 7.13
N MET A 56 1.88 15.72 5.93
CA MET A 56 2.10 16.70 4.87
C MET A 56 1.77 18.12 5.33
N ALA A 57 0.65 18.31 6.05
CA ALA A 57 0.29 19.62 6.60
C ALA A 57 1.38 20.17 7.55
N VAL A 58 1.93 19.32 8.43
CA VAL A 58 3.02 19.73 9.35
C VAL A 58 4.31 20.02 8.60
N PHE A 59 4.66 19.22 7.60
CA PHE A 59 5.90 19.39 6.83
C PHE A 59 5.85 20.58 5.88
N GLN A 60 4.68 20.94 5.34
CA GLN A 60 4.50 22.14 4.52
C GLN A 60 4.76 23.43 5.31
N ASP A 61 4.34 23.49 6.57
CA ASP A 61 4.60 24.66 7.43
C ASP A 61 6.09 24.83 7.82
N MET A 62 6.90 23.77 7.71
CA MET A 62 8.30 23.75 8.15
C MET A 62 9.31 23.87 7.00
N ALA A 63 8.89 23.73 5.75
CA ALA A 63 9.79 23.65 4.60
C ALA A 63 9.68 24.87 3.66
N VAL A 64 10.82 25.25 3.05
CA VAL A 64 10.84 26.17 1.90
C VAL A 64 10.18 25.43 0.74
N GLU A 65 8.95 25.83 0.40
CA GLU A 65 8.15 25.24 -0.67
C GLU A 65 8.96 25.09 -1.97
N GLY A 66 8.87 23.92 -2.59
CA GLY A 66 9.40 23.67 -3.94
C GLY A 66 10.87 23.24 -4.03
N SER A 67 11.62 23.09 -2.93
CA SER A 67 12.97 22.54 -3.02
C SER A 67 12.96 21.03 -3.36
N PRO A 68 13.91 20.52 -4.18
CA PRO A 68 14.01 19.09 -4.47
C PRO A 68 14.15 18.22 -3.22
N LEU A 69 14.81 18.75 -2.18
CA LEU A 69 14.94 18.09 -0.88
C LEU A 69 13.59 17.95 -0.18
N ALA A 70 12.74 18.97 -0.20
CA ALA A 70 11.40 18.90 0.39
C ALA A 70 10.49 17.90 -0.32
N VAL A 71 10.59 17.80 -1.66
CA VAL A 71 9.85 16.79 -2.43
C VAL A 71 10.34 15.38 -2.08
N PHE A 72 11.66 15.19 -1.99
CA PHE A 72 12.24 13.90 -1.61
C PHE A 72 11.80 13.46 -0.20
N LEU A 73 11.84 14.36 0.78
CA LEU A 73 11.43 14.07 2.16
C LEU A 73 9.95 13.72 2.22
N ASN A 74 9.07 14.46 1.53
CA ASN A 74 7.65 14.11 1.48
C ASN A 74 7.40 12.75 0.80
N ALA A 75 8.02 12.48 -0.34
CA ALA A 75 7.80 11.22 -1.05
C ALA A 75 8.33 10.01 -0.26
N PHE A 76 9.50 10.11 0.36
CA PHE A 76 10.16 8.98 0.99
C PHE A 76 9.78 8.82 2.48
N ILE A 77 9.82 9.91 3.24
CA ILE A 77 9.61 9.88 4.69
C ILE A 77 8.13 9.98 5.06
N VAL A 78 7.34 10.75 4.31
CA VAL A 78 5.91 10.86 4.59
C VAL A 78 5.15 9.74 3.89
N ALA A 79 5.14 9.70 2.56
CA ALA A 79 4.34 8.72 1.83
C ALA A 79 4.88 7.28 1.99
N ALA A 80 6.10 7.00 1.49
CA ALA A 80 6.58 5.62 1.43
C ALA A 80 6.75 4.97 2.81
N LEU A 81 7.28 5.70 3.80
CA LEU A 81 7.44 5.15 5.15
C LEU A 81 6.10 4.86 5.84
N VAL A 82 5.12 5.78 5.75
CA VAL A 82 3.81 5.57 6.37
C VAL A 82 3.09 4.40 5.72
N GLU A 83 3.12 4.32 4.38
CA GLU A 83 2.48 3.25 3.64
C GLU A 83 3.10 1.88 4.00
N GLU A 84 4.43 1.79 4.09
CA GLU A 84 5.11 0.53 4.42
C GLU A 84 4.91 0.13 5.89
N VAL A 85 4.93 1.07 6.83
CA VAL A 85 4.64 0.80 8.24
C VAL A 85 3.21 0.30 8.43
N CYS A 86 2.24 0.89 7.73
CA CYS A 86 0.84 0.44 7.76
C CYS A 86 0.70 -0.99 7.19
N LYS A 87 1.31 -1.26 6.03
CA LYS A 87 1.32 -2.60 5.41
C LYS A 87 1.97 -3.64 6.32
N TYR A 88 3.11 -3.31 6.92
CA TYR A 88 3.78 -4.17 7.89
C TYR A 88 2.88 -4.46 9.11
N GLY A 89 2.17 -3.44 9.61
CA GLY A 89 1.20 -3.59 10.69
C GLY A 89 0.13 -4.63 10.37
N VAL A 90 -0.42 -4.61 9.14
CA VAL A 90 -1.38 -5.61 8.66
C VAL A 90 -0.76 -7.00 8.66
N VAL A 91 0.39 -7.18 7.99
CA VAL A 91 1.05 -8.49 7.90
C VAL A 91 1.34 -9.06 9.29
N ARG A 92 1.87 -8.23 10.19
CA ARG A 92 2.14 -8.63 11.57
C ARG A 92 0.86 -9.02 12.32
N ALA A 93 -0.23 -8.29 12.13
CA ALA A 93 -1.49 -8.55 12.82
C ALA A 93 -2.22 -9.79 12.29
N THR A 94 -2.11 -10.10 11.00
CA THR A 94 -2.90 -11.16 10.36
C THR A 94 -2.12 -12.42 10.02
N VAL A 95 -0.81 -12.32 9.72
CA VAL A 95 0.02 -13.47 9.30
C VAL A 95 0.85 -13.99 10.46
N TYR A 96 1.40 -13.12 11.29
CA TYR A 96 2.28 -13.54 12.40
C TYR A 96 1.55 -13.87 13.71
N ASN A 97 0.30 -13.45 13.85
CA ASN A 97 -0.55 -13.77 14.99
C ASN A 97 -1.55 -14.91 14.70
N ASP A 98 -1.47 -15.51 13.50
CA ASP A 98 -2.22 -16.70 13.06
C ASP A 98 -1.40 -17.97 13.35
#